data_AF-A0A519VU24-F1
#
_entry.id   AF-A0A519VU24-F1
#
_cell.length_a   1.000
_cell.length_b   1.000
_cell.length_c   1.000
_cell.angle_alpha   90.00
_cell.angle_beta   90.00
_cell.angle_gamma   90.00
#
_symmetry.space_group_name_H-M   'P 1'
#
loop_
_entity.id
_entity.type
_entity.pdbx_description
1 polymer ?
#
loop_
_entity_poly.entity_id
_entity_poly.type
_entity_poly.pdbx_seq_one_letter_code
_entity_poly.pdbx_strand_id
1 'polypeptide(L)'
;NVKKGERVLGTVQMAGTEIMRIANLNNMEVRVSVNENDIIRVQLGDSAEVEVDSYTTQNEKFTGIVTAIANTAKDALTAEAVTEFEVRVRLLPDSYRHLIKAGPGGRATVPFRPGMTASVDIIAERKAGVLSVPLAAVTTRSDSANVKKEEPGGIRIGGPGRGTATKTERAAPKAKIEEVVFIIKDGKAVLTPVKTGISDFQNIEIKSGLAAGTEVASGPFRAVSKTLKDGNRVVVKDAASLSKASTDDAGK
;
A
#
# COMPACT_ATOMS: atom_id res chain seq x y z
N ASN A 1 20.37 -42.53 6.13
CA ASN A 1 20.08 -41.14 6.55
C ASN A 1 21.16 -40.22 6.01
N VAL A 2 20.86 -39.48 4.93
CA VAL A 2 21.76 -38.51 4.28
C VAL A 2 21.26 -37.10 4.62
N LYS A 3 22.16 -36.19 5.01
CA LYS A 3 21.86 -34.80 5.44
C LYS A 3 22.04 -33.79 4.30
N LYS A 4 21.29 -32.68 4.35
CA LYS A 4 21.24 -31.56 3.39
C LYS A 4 22.63 -31.16 2.87
N GLY A 5 22.87 -31.39 1.57
CA GLY A 5 24.09 -30.96 0.88
C GLY A 5 24.48 -31.78 -0.36
N GLU A 6 23.94 -32.98 -0.54
CA GLU A 6 24.31 -33.87 -1.65
C GLU A 6 23.28 -33.80 -2.80
N ARG A 7 23.68 -33.25 -3.95
CA ARG A 7 22.95 -33.44 -5.22
C ARG A 7 23.55 -34.64 -5.93
N VAL A 8 22.85 -35.76 -5.91
CA VAL A 8 23.06 -36.84 -6.87
C VAL A 8 22.44 -36.39 -8.19
N LEU A 9 23.27 -36.23 -9.22
CA LEU A 9 22.82 -36.08 -10.61
C LEU A 9 22.31 -37.45 -11.08
N GLY A 10 21.04 -37.73 -10.78
CA GLY A 10 20.31 -38.82 -11.41
C GLY A 10 20.21 -38.54 -12.90
N THR A 11 20.51 -39.56 -13.70
CA THR A 11 20.42 -39.59 -15.17
C THR A 11 19.28 -38.73 -15.71
N VAL A 12 19.58 -37.89 -16.70
CA VAL A 12 18.60 -37.06 -17.42
C VAL A 12 17.56 -37.99 -18.06
N GLN A 13 16.50 -38.30 -17.33
CA GLN A 13 15.32 -38.95 -17.89
C GLN A 13 14.63 -37.87 -18.72
N MET A 14 14.64 -38.08 -20.03
CA MET A 14 13.89 -37.26 -20.99
C MET A 14 12.44 -37.15 -20.49
N ALA A 15 12.02 -35.94 -20.10
CA ALA A 15 10.63 -35.68 -19.77
C ALA A 15 9.79 -36.09 -20.99
N GLY A 16 8.89 -37.06 -20.81
CA GLY A 16 8.07 -37.59 -21.89
C GLY A 16 7.33 -36.49 -22.64
N THR A 17 7.10 -36.70 -23.93
CA THR A 17 6.41 -35.74 -24.80
C THR A 17 4.94 -35.58 -24.36
N GLU A 18 4.50 -34.36 -24.06
CA GLU A 18 3.08 -34.07 -23.80
C GLU A 18 2.25 -34.33 -25.07
N ILE A 19 1.32 -35.29 -25.02
CA ILE A 19 0.47 -35.64 -26.18
C ILE A 19 -0.81 -34.79 -26.23
N MET A 20 -1.41 -34.46 -25.07
CA MET A 20 -2.66 -33.71 -25.00
C MET A 20 -2.82 -33.01 -23.64
N ARG A 21 -3.37 -31.78 -23.66
CA ARG A 21 -3.75 -31.03 -22.46
C ARG A 21 -5.26 -30.87 -22.40
N ILE A 22 -5.87 -31.40 -21.35
CA ILE A 22 -7.30 -31.21 -21.07
C ILE A 22 -7.42 -30.02 -20.11
N ALA A 23 -8.17 -29.00 -20.49
CA ALA A 23 -8.42 -27.83 -19.65
C ALA A 23 -9.90 -27.77 -19.26
N ASN A 24 -10.17 -27.52 -17.98
CA ASN A 24 -11.51 -27.21 -17.50
C ASN A 24 -11.70 -25.69 -17.50
N LEU A 25 -12.50 -25.19 -18.44
CA LEU A 25 -12.74 -23.76 -18.63
C LEU A 25 -13.83 -23.20 -17.69
N ASN A 26 -14.48 -24.05 -16.90
CA ASN A 26 -15.50 -23.62 -15.93
C ASN A 26 -14.89 -23.10 -14.63
N ASN A 27 -13.63 -23.45 -14.35
CA ASN A 27 -12.92 -23.00 -13.15
C ASN A 27 -11.62 -22.31 -13.56
N MET A 28 -11.74 -21.04 -13.91
CA MET A 28 -10.60 -20.22 -14.30
C MET A 28 -9.98 -19.60 -13.05
N GLU A 29 -8.68 -19.84 -12.89
CA GLU A 29 -7.85 -19.22 -11.86
C GLU A 29 -6.75 -18.38 -12.51
N VAL A 30 -6.45 -17.26 -11.89
CA VAL A 30 -5.27 -16.44 -12.18
C VAL A 30 -4.25 -16.71 -11.08
N ARG A 31 -3.02 -17.00 -11.50
CA ARG A 31 -1.87 -17.20 -10.62
C ARG A 31 -1.04 -15.95 -10.66
N VAL A 32 -0.93 -15.27 -9.52
CA VAL A 32 -0.16 -14.03 -9.37
C VAL A 32 0.94 -14.24 -8.35
N SER A 33 2.13 -13.71 -8.62
CA SER A 33 3.21 -13.62 -7.65
C SER A 33 3.05 -12.35 -6.83
N VAL A 34 2.98 -12.48 -5.51
CA VAL A 34 2.92 -11.35 -4.57
C VAL A 34 4.20 -11.30 -3.74
N ASN A 35 4.69 -10.10 -3.46
CA ASN A 35 5.89 -9.89 -2.65
C ASN A 35 5.70 -10.33 -1.19
N GLU A 36 6.76 -10.80 -0.52
CA GLU A 36 6.76 -11.14 0.91
C GLU A 36 6.27 -9.99 1.82
N ASN A 37 6.52 -8.73 1.46
CA ASN A 37 6.09 -7.61 2.28
C ASN A 37 4.57 -7.38 2.23
N ASP A 38 3.94 -7.72 1.10
CA ASP A 38 2.53 -7.45 0.85
C ASP A 38 1.64 -8.66 1.20
N ILE A 39 2.18 -9.87 1.13
CA ILE A 39 1.42 -11.11 1.37
C ILE A 39 0.83 -11.19 2.78
N ILE A 40 1.43 -10.50 3.76
CA ILE A 40 0.94 -10.44 5.15
C ILE A 40 -0.45 -9.79 5.23
N ARG A 41 -0.77 -8.88 4.29
CA ARG A 41 -2.04 -8.17 4.26
C ARG A 41 -3.14 -8.92 3.53
N VAL A 42 -2.77 -9.87 2.67
CA VAL A 42 -3.71 -10.64 1.85
C VAL A 42 -4.29 -11.80 2.65
N GLN A 43 -5.60 -11.97 2.59
CA GLN A 43 -6.33 -13.04 3.26
C GLN A 43 -7.13 -13.90 2.28
N LEU A 44 -7.46 -15.11 2.74
CA LEU A 44 -8.32 -16.01 1.98
C LEU A 44 -9.73 -15.42 1.89
N GLY A 45 -10.24 -15.28 0.67
CA GLY A 45 -11.57 -14.70 0.42
C GLY A 45 -11.56 -13.20 0.08
N ASP A 46 -10.39 -12.56 0.04
CA ASP A 46 -10.29 -11.17 -0.40
C ASP A 46 -10.85 -10.98 -1.81
N SER A 47 -11.48 -9.83 -2.02
CA SER A 47 -11.97 -9.43 -3.34
C SER A 47 -10.81 -8.94 -4.19
N ALA A 48 -10.78 -9.34 -5.45
CA ALA A 48 -9.76 -8.94 -6.40
C ALA A 48 -10.40 -8.40 -7.68
N GLU A 49 -9.83 -7.34 -8.23
CA GLU A 49 -10.10 -6.90 -9.59
C GLU A 49 -9.04 -7.48 -10.51
N VAL A 50 -9.48 -8.16 -11.56
CA VAL A 50 -8.62 -8.81 -12.55
C VAL A 50 -8.81 -8.08 -13.86
N GLU A 51 -7.70 -7.57 -14.40
CA GLU A 51 -7.65 -6.98 -15.74
C GLU A 51 -6.85 -7.91 -16.64
N VAL A 52 -7.45 -8.35 -17.75
CA VAL A 52 -6.80 -9.24 -18.71
C VAL A 52 -6.26 -8.41 -19.86
N ASP A 53 -4.97 -8.53 -20.18
CA ASP A 53 -4.28 -7.69 -21.18
C ASP A 53 -4.99 -7.68 -22.55
N SER A 54 -5.61 -8.80 -22.92
CA SER A 54 -6.36 -8.94 -24.18
C SER A 54 -7.63 -8.10 -24.23
N TYR A 55 -8.17 -7.70 -23.08
CA TYR A 55 -9.42 -6.95 -22.94
C TYR A 55 -9.22 -5.54 -22.35
N THR A 56 -7.98 -5.13 -22.04
CA THR A 56 -7.64 -3.77 -21.61
C THR A 56 -8.14 -2.70 -22.59
N THR A 57 -8.16 -3.00 -23.90
CA THR A 57 -8.70 -2.08 -24.93
C THR A 57 -10.21 -1.79 -24.80
N GLN A 58 -10.95 -2.65 -24.10
CA GLN A 58 -12.37 -2.50 -23.80
C GLN A 58 -12.61 -1.95 -22.38
N ASN A 59 -11.53 -1.69 -21.62
CA ASN A 59 -11.55 -1.22 -20.24
C ASN A 59 -12.47 -2.07 -19.34
N GLU A 60 -12.52 -3.38 -19.60
CA GLU A 60 -13.32 -4.32 -18.83
C GLU A 60 -12.51 -4.86 -17.66
N LYS A 61 -13.07 -4.74 -16.46
CA LYS A 61 -12.53 -5.31 -15.22
C LYS A 61 -13.38 -6.49 -14.79
N PHE A 62 -12.73 -7.58 -14.45
CA PHE A 62 -13.37 -8.79 -13.95
C PHE A 62 -13.22 -8.88 -12.44
N THR A 63 -14.21 -9.41 -11.75
CA THR A 63 -14.13 -9.60 -10.31
C THR A 63 -13.71 -11.04 -10.01
N GLY A 64 -12.78 -11.20 -9.09
CA GLY A 64 -12.33 -12.48 -8.59
C GLY A 64 -12.28 -12.51 -7.07
N ILE A 65 -12.08 -13.71 -6.52
CA ILE A 65 -11.82 -13.90 -5.09
C ILE A 65 -10.58 -14.73 -4.86
N VAL A 66 -9.83 -14.40 -3.81
CA VAL A 66 -8.63 -15.15 -3.41
C VAL A 66 -9.05 -16.51 -2.84
N THR A 67 -8.51 -17.58 -3.40
CA THR A 67 -8.90 -18.98 -3.05
C THR A 67 -7.79 -19.83 -2.49
N ALA A 68 -6.54 -19.47 -2.78
CA ALA A 68 -5.39 -20.10 -2.18
C ALA A 68 -4.24 -19.10 -2.14
N ILE A 69 -3.47 -19.18 -1.06
CA ILE A 69 -2.22 -18.48 -0.89
C ILE A 69 -1.18 -19.56 -0.67
N ALA A 70 -0.11 -19.57 -1.46
CA ALA A 70 0.97 -20.53 -1.28
C ALA A 70 1.69 -20.24 0.04
N ASN A 71 1.88 -21.27 0.86
CA ASN A 71 2.63 -21.16 2.12
C ASN A 71 4.15 -21.31 1.92
N THR A 72 4.57 -21.51 0.67
CA THR A 72 5.98 -21.69 0.31
C THR A 72 6.34 -20.62 -0.69
N ALA A 73 7.42 -19.91 -0.38
CA ALA A 73 7.99 -18.96 -1.30
C ALA A 73 8.52 -19.66 -2.55
N LYS A 74 8.40 -18.98 -3.68
CA LYS A 74 9.15 -19.35 -4.86
C LYS A 74 10.57 -18.82 -4.66
N ASP A 75 11.52 -19.74 -4.45
CA ASP A 75 12.92 -19.37 -4.27
C ASP A 75 13.39 -18.57 -5.47
N ALA A 76 13.83 -17.35 -5.19
CA ALA A 76 14.45 -16.47 -6.15
C ALA A 76 15.70 -17.17 -6.73
N LEU A 77 15.80 -17.23 -8.07
CA LEU A 77 16.94 -17.85 -8.76
C LEU A 77 18.27 -17.12 -8.49
N THR A 78 18.20 -15.89 -7.97
CA THR A 78 19.34 -15.04 -7.65
C THR A 78 19.24 -14.56 -6.19
N ALA A 79 20.37 -14.37 -5.52
CA ALA A 79 20.41 -13.93 -4.12
C ALA A 79 19.86 -12.50 -3.89
N GLU A 80 19.65 -11.73 -4.96
CA GLU A 80 19.12 -10.36 -4.92
C GLU A 80 17.61 -10.31 -5.24
N ALA A 81 17.02 -11.40 -5.73
CA ALA A 81 15.61 -11.38 -6.10
C ALA A 81 14.73 -11.50 -4.84
N VAL A 82 13.67 -10.68 -4.82
CA VAL A 82 12.74 -10.64 -3.70
C VAL A 82 11.92 -11.91 -3.69
N THR A 83 11.69 -12.43 -2.50
CA THR A 83 10.88 -13.62 -2.26
C THR A 83 9.43 -13.35 -2.65
N GLU A 84 8.90 -14.21 -3.54
CA GLU A 84 7.53 -14.11 -4.05
C GLU A 84 6.70 -15.31 -3.61
N PHE A 85 5.41 -15.08 -3.38
CA PHE A 85 4.42 -16.09 -3.03
C PHE A 85 3.35 -16.17 -4.13
N GLU A 86 3.02 -17.39 -4.56
CA GLU A 86 1.95 -17.61 -5.53
C GLU A 86 0.59 -17.50 -4.85
N VAL A 87 -0.24 -16.58 -5.31
CA VAL A 87 -1.64 -16.44 -4.91
C VAL A 87 -2.54 -16.86 -6.07
N ARG A 88 -3.58 -17.64 -5.76
CA ARG A 88 -4.58 -18.09 -6.73
C ARG A 88 -5.88 -17.35 -6.54
N VAL A 89 -6.25 -16.59 -7.56
CA VAL A 89 -7.49 -15.82 -7.61
C VAL A 89 -8.44 -16.51 -8.58
N ARG A 90 -9.61 -16.93 -8.08
CA ARG A 90 -10.65 -17.52 -8.92
C ARG A 90 -11.53 -16.40 -9.47
N LEU A 91 -11.72 -16.38 -10.78
CA LEU A 91 -12.64 -15.43 -11.42
C LEU A 91 -14.09 -15.83 -11.11
N LEU A 92 -14.93 -14.83 -10.84
CA LEU A 92 -16.36 -15.05 -10.65
C LEU A 92 -17.02 -15.22 -12.03
N PRO A 93 -17.83 -16.29 -12.24
CA PRO A 93 -18.54 -16.48 -13.50
C PRO A 93 -19.35 -15.27 -13.94
N ASP A 94 -19.99 -14.58 -12.99
CA ASP A 94 -20.86 -13.43 -13.28
C ASP A 94 -20.14 -12.27 -13.97
N SER A 95 -18.83 -12.10 -13.76
CA SER A 95 -18.10 -10.98 -14.35
C SER A 95 -17.81 -11.15 -15.83
N TYR A 96 -17.86 -12.36 -16.39
CA TYR A 96 -17.51 -12.62 -17.80
C TYR A 96 -18.63 -13.30 -18.60
N ARG A 97 -19.82 -13.47 -18.01
CA ARG A 97 -20.99 -14.06 -18.68
C ARG A 97 -21.41 -13.30 -19.92
N HIS A 98 -21.23 -11.98 -19.96
CA HIS A 98 -21.57 -11.15 -21.12
C HIS A 98 -20.66 -11.39 -22.33
N LEU A 99 -19.47 -11.94 -22.11
CA LEU A 99 -18.53 -12.29 -23.18
C LEU A 99 -18.73 -13.72 -23.70
N ILE A 100 -19.47 -14.57 -22.98
CA ILE A 100 -19.78 -15.93 -23.43
C ILE A 100 -20.81 -15.84 -24.55
N LYS A 101 -20.33 -15.87 -25.79
CA LYS A 101 -21.19 -15.98 -26.97
C LYS A 101 -21.47 -17.46 -27.24
N ALA A 102 -22.75 -17.79 -27.40
CA ALA A 102 -23.16 -19.07 -27.95
C ALA A 102 -22.74 -19.11 -29.43
N GLY A 103 -21.65 -19.82 -29.73
CA GLY A 103 -21.23 -20.05 -31.11
C GLY A 103 -22.22 -20.96 -31.85
N PRO A 104 -22.28 -20.90 -33.19
CA PRO A 104 -23.06 -21.85 -33.97
C PRO A 104 -22.61 -23.29 -33.65
N GLY A 105 -23.55 -24.17 -33.29
CA GLY A 105 -23.26 -25.59 -33.03
C GLY A 105 -22.99 -25.98 -31.57
N GLY A 106 -23.43 -25.20 -30.58
CA GLY A 106 -23.40 -25.60 -29.16
C GLY A 106 -22.03 -25.47 -28.49
N ARG A 107 -21.02 -24.93 -29.20
CA ARG A 107 -19.72 -24.55 -28.61
C ARG A 107 -19.82 -23.14 -28.07
N ALA A 108 -19.98 -23.01 -26.76
CA ALA A 108 -19.83 -21.73 -26.08
C ALA A 108 -18.39 -21.22 -26.31
N THR A 109 -18.26 -20.03 -26.88
CA THR A 109 -16.95 -19.37 -26.97
C THR A 109 -16.63 -18.84 -25.58
N VAL A 110 -15.74 -19.53 -24.88
CA VAL A 110 -15.22 -19.05 -23.60
C VAL A 110 -14.27 -17.88 -23.91
N PRO A 111 -14.44 -16.72 -23.26
CA PRO A 111 -13.61 -15.54 -23.53
C PRO A 111 -12.15 -15.75 -23.14
N PHE A 112 -11.91 -16.45 -22.03
CA PHE A 112 -10.57 -16.68 -21.51
C PHE A 112 -9.99 -18.00 -22.00
N ARG A 113 -8.73 -17.94 -22.44
CA ARG A 113 -7.93 -19.12 -22.78
C ARG A 113 -6.86 -19.33 -21.72
N PRO A 114 -6.56 -20.58 -21.32
CA PRO A 114 -5.43 -20.86 -20.45
C PRO A 114 -4.14 -20.31 -21.04
N GLY A 115 -3.35 -19.62 -20.21
CA GLY A 115 -2.09 -18.99 -20.63
C GLY A 115 -2.20 -17.52 -21.04
N MET A 116 -3.38 -16.89 -20.93
CA MET A 116 -3.49 -15.43 -21.00
C MET A 116 -2.83 -14.76 -19.80
N THR A 117 -2.20 -13.61 -20.03
CA THR A 117 -1.66 -12.74 -18.99
C THR A 117 -2.75 -11.83 -18.43
N ALA A 118 -2.70 -11.58 -17.13
CA ALA A 118 -3.62 -10.69 -16.44
C ALA A 118 -2.90 -9.97 -15.29
N SER A 119 -3.31 -8.72 -15.06
CA SER A 119 -2.95 -7.93 -13.88
C SER A 119 -4.05 -8.09 -12.83
N VAL A 120 -3.67 -8.14 -11.55
CA VAL A 120 -4.62 -8.36 -10.45
C VAL A 120 -4.38 -7.35 -9.35
N ASP A 121 -5.44 -6.60 -9.01
CA ASP A 121 -5.50 -5.72 -7.86
C ASP A 121 -6.27 -6.43 -6.73
N ILE A 122 -5.55 -6.87 -5.70
CA ILE A 122 -6.15 -7.52 -4.53
C ILE A 122 -6.52 -6.46 -3.48
N ILE A 123 -7.80 -6.42 -3.11
CA ILE A 123 -8.31 -5.48 -2.10
C ILE A 123 -8.23 -6.15 -0.73
N ALA A 124 -7.14 -5.89 -0.01
CA ALA A 124 -6.87 -6.44 1.32
C ALA A 124 -7.79 -5.87 2.42
N GLU A 125 -8.03 -4.56 2.42
CA GLU A 125 -8.86 -3.92 3.46
C GLU A 125 -9.73 -2.83 2.82
N ARG A 126 -11.02 -2.82 3.13
CA ARG A 126 -11.98 -1.80 2.67
C ARG A 126 -12.73 -1.22 3.86
N LYS A 127 -12.72 0.10 4.00
CA LYS A 127 -13.52 0.83 4.99
C LYS A 127 -14.41 1.86 4.31
N ALA A 128 -15.69 1.83 4.66
CA ALA A 128 -16.66 2.81 4.20
C ALA A 128 -16.95 3.84 5.30
N GLY A 129 -17.25 5.08 4.89
CA GLY A 129 -17.66 6.14 5.82
C GLY A 129 -16.55 6.68 6.73
N VAL A 130 -15.30 6.68 6.27
CA VAL A 130 -14.15 7.18 7.03
C VAL A 130 -13.83 8.64 6.69
N LEU A 131 -13.29 9.38 7.66
CA LEU A 131 -12.74 10.71 7.41
C LEU A 131 -11.42 10.57 6.64
N SER A 132 -11.42 10.98 5.38
CA SER A 132 -10.24 10.94 4.53
C SER A 132 -9.68 12.34 4.30
N VAL A 133 -8.36 12.46 4.31
CA VAL A 133 -7.65 13.66 3.85
C VAL A 133 -6.74 13.30 2.68
N PRO A 134 -6.45 14.23 1.75
CA PRO A 134 -5.49 13.98 0.68
C PRO A 134 -4.11 13.61 1.24
N LEU A 135 -3.40 12.69 0.59
CA LEU A 135 -2.04 12.26 0.94
C LEU A 135 -1.09 13.45 1.11
N ALA A 136 -1.24 14.49 0.28
CA ALA A 136 -0.43 15.70 0.32
C ALA A 136 -0.62 16.57 1.58
N ALA A 137 -1.67 16.35 2.37
CA ALA A 137 -1.98 17.12 3.57
C ALA A 137 -1.34 16.56 4.84
N VAL A 138 -0.94 15.28 4.84
CA VAL A 138 -0.32 14.63 5.99
C VAL A 138 1.20 14.81 5.91
N THR A 139 1.81 15.24 7.02
CA THR A 139 3.27 15.32 7.12
C THR A 139 3.75 14.74 8.43
N THR A 140 4.99 14.26 8.44
CA THR A 140 5.63 13.75 9.65
C THR A 140 6.57 14.83 10.20
N ARG A 141 6.44 15.15 11.49
CA ARG A 141 7.37 16.04 12.19
C ARG A 141 7.91 15.38 13.44
N SER A 142 9.21 15.52 13.63
CA SER A 142 9.91 15.11 14.85
C SER A 142 9.95 16.22 15.90
N ASP A 143 9.64 17.45 15.48
CA ASP A 143 9.61 18.62 16.34
C ASP A 143 8.17 18.85 16.80
N SER A 144 7.78 18.10 17.83
CA SER A 144 6.56 18.36 18.58
C SER A 144 6.69 19.75 19.23
N ALA A 145 6.37 20.81 18.49
CA ALA A 145 6.20 22.18 18.99
C ALA A 145 5.00 22.32 19.95
N ASN A 146 4.57 21.22 20.56
CA ASN A 146 3.55 21.15 21.60
C ASN A 146 3.99 20.25 22.76
N VAL A 147 5.31 20.22 23.05
CA VAL A 147 5.75 19.98 24.42
C VAL A 147 5.27 21.18 25.23
N LYS A 148 4.14 21.05 25.93
CA LYS A 148 3.85 21.89 27.09
C LYS A 148 5.14 21.94 27.89
N LYS A 149 5.69 23.16 28.09
CA LYS A 149 6.79 23.39 29.03
C LYS A 149 6.35 22.88 30.40
N GLU A 150 6.58 21.61 30.69
CA GLU A 150 6.78 21.18 32.06
C GLU A 150 8.15 21.72 32.45
N GLU A 151 8.13 22.76 33.27
CA GLU A 151 9.30 23.28 33.95
C GLU A 151 10.01 22.11 34.65
N PRO A 152 11.29 21.84 34.40
CA PRO A 152 12.03 20.96 35.28
C PRO A 152 12.24 21.71 36.60
N GLY A 153 11.38 21.37 37.57
CA GLY A 153 11.47 21.80 38.96
C GLY A 153 12.88 21.62 39.52
N GLY A 154 13.29 22.60 40.32
CA GLY A 154 14.65 22.80 40.78
C GLY A 154 15.36 21.57 41.32
N ILE A 155 16.60 21.39 40.85
CA ILE A 155 17.59 20.48 41.41
C ILE A 155 17.92 20.96 42.82
N ARG A 156 17.48 20.22 43.84
CA ARG A 156 18.00 20.36 45.21
C ARG A 156 19.37 19.68 45.28
N ILE A 157 20.40 20.48 45.49
CA ILE A 157 21.76 20.04 45.78
C ILE A 157 21.83 19.58 47.24
N GLY A 158 22.28 18.34 47.47
CA GLY A 158 22.55 17.82 48.82
C GLY A 158 23.58 16.68 48.84
N GLY A 159 24.81 17.01 49.29
CA GLY A 159 25.69 16.12 50.05
C GLY A 159 26.65 15.17 49.30
N PRO A 160 27.96 15.13 49.61
CA PRO A 160 28.97 14.43 48.80
C PRO A 160 29.13 12.96 49.21
N GLY A 161 28.93 12.05 48.24
CA GLY A 161 29.12 10.61 48.40
C GLY A 161 29.84 10.01 47.19
N ARG A 162 31.07 9.59 47.42
CA ARG A 162 32.07 9.04 46.48
C ARG A 162 31.57 7.74 45.81
N GLY A 163 31.48 7.71 44.48
CA GLY A 163 31.15 6.50 43.72
C GLY A 163 31.29 6.67 42.21
N THR A 164 32.38 6.12 41.67
CA THR A 164 32.66 5.72 40.26
C THR A 164 31.65 6.13 39.17
N ALA A 165 32.02 7.13 38.36
CA ALA A 165 31.29 7.51 37.16
C ALA A 165 31.62 6.59 35.97
N THR A 166 30.81 5.55 35.79
CA THR A 166 30.70 4.83 34.51
C THR A 166 29.98 5.74 33.53
N LYS A 167 30.67 6.18 32.47
CA LYS A 167 30.05 6.91 31.35
C LYS A 167 29.10 5.96 30.61
N THR A 168 27.83 5.97 30.99
CA THR A 168 26.77 5.40 30.17
C THR A 168 26.45 6.40 29.07
N GLU A 169 26.86 6.10 27.84
CA GLU A 169 26.36 6.77 26.64
C GLU A 169 24.84 6.57 26.59
N ARG A 170 24.09 7.58 27.05
CA ARG A 170 22.64 7.66 26.82
C ARG A 170 22.45 7.79 25.32
N ALA A 171 21.94 6.73 24.70
CA ALA A 171 21.32 6.81 23.39
C ALA A 171 20.37 8.01 23.37
N ALA A 172 20.57 8.93 22.43
CA ALA A 172 19.69 10.07 22.21
C ALA A 172 18.24 9.55 22.10
N PRO A 173 17.26 10.22 22.74
CA PRO A 173 15.87 9.80 22.61
C PRO A 173 15.51 9.85 21.13
N LYS A 174 15.09 8.71 20.56
CA LYS A 174 14.51 8.67 19.22
C LYS A 174 13.36 9.69 19.23
N ALA A 175 13.53 10.81 18.56
CA ALA A 175 12.50 11.83 18.45
C ALA A 175 11.24 11.13 17.93
N LYS A 176 10.14 11.20 18.67
CA LYS A 176 8.87 10.63 18.24
C LYS A 176 8.48 11.36 16.98
N ILE A 177 8.52 10.65 15.86
CA ILE A 177 8.00 11.12 14.59
C ILE A 177 6.48 11.06 14.75
N GLU A 178 5.83 12.21 14.81
CA GLU A 178 4.38 12.32 14.90
C GLU A 178 3.81 12.74 13.55
N GLU A 179 2.68 12.15 13.19
CA GLU A 179 1.91 12.53 12.01
C GLU A 179 1.04 13.75 12.35
N VAL A 180 1.15 14.79 11.53
CA VAL A 180 0.50 16.07 11.75
C VAL A 180 -0.18 16.55 10.48
N VAL A 181 -1.29 17.26 10.65
CA VAL A 181 -2.05 17.94 9.59
C VAL A 181 -2.20 19.40 9.98
N PHE A 182 -2.17 20.29 8.99
CA PHE A 182 -2.43 21.72 9.20
C PHE A 182 -3.90 22.03 8.95
N ILE A 183 -4.59 22.43 10.01
CA ILE A 183 -5.97 22.94 9.94
C ILE A 183 -5.92 24.42 9.60
N ILE A 184 -6.83 24.88 8.74
CA ILE A 184 -6.96 26.31 8.46
C ILE A 184 -8.04 26.89 9.40
N LYS A 185 -7.64 27.78 10.31
CA LYS A 185 -8.55 28.56 11.17
C LYS A 185 -8.25 30.04 11.01
N ASP A 186 -9.25 30.83 10.65
CA ASP A 186 -9.14 32.29 10.50
C ASP A 186 -7.97 32.73 9.60
N GLY A 187 -7.73 31.99 8.51
CA GLY A 187 -6.62 32.24 7.57
C GLY A 187 -5.22 31.89 8.12
N LYS A 188 -5.14 31.14 9.22
CA LYS A 188 -3.89 30.64 9.79
C LYS A 188 -3.84 29.12 9.77
N ALA A 189 -2.67 28.57 9.49
CA ALA A 189 -2.41 27.14 9.59
C ALA A 189 -2.08 26.76 11.03
N VAL A 190 -2.89 25.88 11.63
CA VAL A 190 -2.73 25.33 12.97
C VAL A 190 -2.27 23.88 12.88
N LEU A 191 -1.10 23.59 13.45
CA LEU A 191 -0.54 22.25 13.45
C LEU A 191 -1.33 21.36 14.42
N THR A 192 -1.92 20.30 13.89
CA THR A 192 -2.74 19.37 14.68
C THR A 192 -2.20 17.94 14.53
N PRO A 193 -1.82 17.27 15.63
CA PRO A 193 -1.42 15.87 15.58
C PRO A 193 -2.61 14.98 15.25
N VAL A 194 -2.40 14.02 14.37
CA VAL A 194 -3.43 13.06 13.94
C VAL A 194 -2.93 11.63 14.08
N LYS A 195 -3.87 10.69 14.15
CA LYS A 195 -3.56 9.27 13.97
C LYS A 195 -4.14 8.82 12.65
N THR A 196 -3.30 8.29 11.77
CA THR A 196 -3.74 7.78 10.47
C THR A 196 -4.14 6.30 10.51
N GLY A 197 -4.83 5.87 9.47
CA GLY A 197 -5.24 4.49 9.22
C GLY A 197 -4.77 3.98 7.87
N ILE A 198 -5.68 3.34 7.13
CA ILE A 198 -5.39 2.87 5.78
C ILE A 198 -5.08 4.06 4.88
N SER A 199 -4.14 3.87 3.97
CA SER A 199 -3.73 4.83 2.96
C SER A 199 -3.94 4.23 1.58
N ASP A 200 -4.44 5.04 0.66
CA ASP A 200 -4.42 4.77 -0.77
C ASP A 200 -3.43 5.74 -1.47
N PHE A 201 -3.41 5.76 -2.80
CA PHE A 201 -2.50 6.62 -3.59
C PHE A 201 -2.84 8.12 -3.54
N GLN A 202 -4.06 8.48 -3.14
CA GLN A 202 -4.58 9.84 -3.18
C GLN A 202 -4.98 10.37 -1.80
N ASN A 203 -5.41 9.50 -0.88
CA ASN A 203 -6.06 9.80 0.38
C ASN A 203 -5.52 8.92 1.52
N ILE A 204 -5.64 9.44 2.74
CA ILE A 204 -5.31 8.76 3.99
C ILE A 204 -6.51 8.83 4.93
N GLU A 205 -6.85 7.71 5.56
CA GLU A 205 -7.81 7.62 6.66
C GLU A 205 -7.30 8.34 7.91
N ILE A 206 -8.10 9.20 8.52
CA ILE A 206 -7.85 9.80 9.83
C ILE A 206 -8.71 9.13 10.89
N LYS A 207 -8.07 8.45 11.84
CA LYS A 207 -8.73 7.78 12.98
C LYS A 207 -9.07 8.75 14.10
N SER A 208 -8.21 9.73 14.36
CA SER A 208 -8.41 10.72 15.42
C SER A 208 -7.58 11.97 15.21
N GLY A 209 -8.03 13.09 15.77
CA GLY A 209 -7.32 14.38 15.73
C GLY A 209 -7.96 15.42 14.81
N LEU A 210 -8.94 15.02 14.00
CA LEU A 210 -9.71 15.91 13.12
C LEU A 210 -11.21 15.63 13.23
N ALA A 211 -12.00 16.69 13.10
CA ALA A 211 -13.46 16.60 12.99
C ALA A 211 -13.88 16.68 11.51
N ALA A 212 -15.01 16.06 11.17
CA ALA A 212 -15.59 16.16 9.83
C ALA A 212 -15.92 17.63 9.49
N GLY A 213 -15.67 18.02 8.24
CA GLY A 213 -15.88 19.40 7.76
C GLY A 213 -14.75 20.39 8.10
N THR A 214 -13.68 19.92 8.73
CA THR A 214 -12.50 20.75 9.00
C THR A 214 -11.71 21.01 7.72
N GLU A 215 -11.43 22.28 7.41
CA GLU A 215 -10.56 22.64 6.29
C GLU A 215 -9.10 22.33 6.61
N VAL A 216 -8.45 21.57 5.72
CA VAL A 216 -7.05 21.16 5.85
C VAL A 216 -6.22 21.72 4.70
N ALA A 217 -4.97 22.07 4.98
CA ALA A 217 -4.07 22.57 3.96
C ALA A 217 -3.55 21.41 3.08
N SER A 218 -4.10 21.29 1.87
CA SER A 218 -3.57 20.42 0.81
C SER A 218 -2.65 21.23 -0.12
N GLY A 219 -1.40 21.41 0.27
CA GLY A 219 -0.39 22.11 -0.53
C GLY A 219 0.62 21.17 -1.18
N PRO A 220 1.55 21.68 -2.02
CA PRO A 220 2.71 20.92 -2.44
C PRO A 220 3.42 20.33 -1.22
N PHE A 221 3.84 19.07 -1.27
CA PHE A 221 4.40 18.37 -0.10
C PHE A 221 5.52 19.17 0.60
N ARG A 222 6.37 19.88 -0.16
CA ARG A 222 7.44 20.74 0.40
C ARG A 222 6.88 21.92 1.22
N ALA A 223 5.74 22.48 0.80
CA ALA A 223 5.10 23.58 1.51
C ALA A 223 4.63 23.13 2.89
N VAL A 224 3.84 22.05 2.92
CA VAL A 224 3.24 21.48 4.14
C VAL A 224 4.31 20.85 5.05
N SER A 225 5.30 20.16 4.50
CA SER A 225 6.34 19.49 5.31
C SER A 225 7.42 20.43 5.85
N LYS A 226 7.92 21.38 5.06
CA LYS A 226 9.15 22.13 5.41
C LYS A 226 8.96 23.62 5.71
N THR A 227 7.99 24.28 5.09
CA THR A 227 7.89 25.75 5.17
C THR A 227 6.73 26.24 6.05
N LEU A 228 5.64 25.48 6.11
CA LEU A 228 4.48 25.85 6.90
C LEU A 228 4.76 25.63 8.39
N LYS A 229 4.72 26.68 9.21
CA LYS A 229 4.86 26.57 10.66
C LYS A 229 3.50 26.80 11.32
N ASP A 230 3.39 26.35 12.57
CA ASP A 230 2.21 26.61 13.38
C ASP A 230 1.97 28.13 13.49
N GLY A 231 0.74 28.57 13.24
CA GLY A 231 0.32 29.97 13.26
C GLY A 231 0.65 30.78 12.00
N ASN A 232 1.28 30.20 10.97
CA ASN A 232 1.55 30.92 9.72
C ASN A 232 0.25 31.33 9.03
N ARG A 233 0.21 32.56 8.50
CA ARG A 233 -0.87 32.99 7.62
C ARG A 233 -0.81 32.22 6.30
N VAL A 234 -1.94 31.70 5.88
CA VAL A 234 -2.10 30.98 4.62
C VAL A 234 -3.16 31.66 3.78
N VAL A 235 -2.89 31.77 2.48
CA VAL A 235 -3.89 32.18 1.50
C VAL A 235 -4.47 30.91 0.92
N VAL A 236 -5.76 30.67 1.17
CA VAL A 236 -6.50 29.59 0.54
C VAL A 236 -6.61 29.92 -0.95
N LYS A 237 -5.95 29.11 -1.79
CA LYS A 237 -6.18 29.11 -3.23
C LYS A 237 -6.91 27.81 -3.54
N ASP A 238 -8.10 27.91 -4.12
CA ASP A 238 -8.91 26.73 -4.46
C ASP A 238 -8.13 25.77 -5.36
N ALA A 239 -8.28 24.47 -5.11
CA ALA A 239 -7.61 23.40 -5.84
C ALA A 239 -7.83 23.49 -7.37
N ALA A 240 -8.97 24.03 -7.81
CA ALA A 240 -9.29 24.26 -9.23
C ALA A 240 -8.45 25.35 -9.91
N SER A 241 -7.84 26.27 -9.13
CA SER A 241 -6.98 27.35 -9.64
C SER A 241 -5.51 26.95 -9.75
N LEU A 242 -5.09 25.88 -9.05
CA LEU A 242 -3.71 25.40 -9.02
C LEU A 242 -3.36 24.46 -10.19
N SER A 243 -4.33 23.71 -10.73
CA SER A 243 -4.10 22.81 -11.88
C SER A 243 -3.84 23.55 -13.19
N LYS A 244 -4.36 24.78 -13.35
CA LYS A 244 -4.11 25.63 -14.52
C LYS A 244 -2.75 26.34 -14.46
N ALA A 245 -2.22 26.62 -13.27
CA ALA A 245 -0.96 27.34 -13.13
C ALA A 245 0.28 26.45 -13.35
N SER A 246 0.15 25.13 -13.22
CA SER A 246 1.25 24.18 -13.46
C SER A 246 1.44 23.80 -14.93
N THR A 247 0.56 24.24 -15.85
CA THR A 247 0.71 23.98 -17.29
C THR A 247 1.49 25.09 -18.01
N ASP A 248 1.60 26.29 -17.41
CA ASP A 248 2.24 27.45 -18.05
C ASP A 248 3.73 27.64 -17.66
N ASP A 249 4.25 26.89 -16.70
CA ASP A 249 5.64 27.04 -16.18
C ASP A 249 6.58 25.88 -16.62
N ALA A 250 6.22 25.14 -17.67
CA ALA A 250 7.07 24.11 -18.29
C ALA A 250 7.60 24.52 -19.68
N GLY A 251 7.47 25.81 -20.04
CA GLY A 251 7.82 26.33 -21.35
C GLY A 251 8.52 27.68 -21.28
N LYS A 252 9.67 27.76 -20.58
CA LYS A 252 10.72 28.75 -20.84
C LYS A 252 12.10 28.16 -20.54
#